data_AF-A0A923YDH1-F1
#
_entry.id   AF-A0A923YDH1-F1
#
_cell.length_a   1.000
_cell.length_b   1.000
_cell.length_c   1.000
_cell.angle_alpha   90.00
_cell.angle_beta   90.00
_cell.angle_gamma   90.00
#
_symmetry.space_group_name_H-M   'P 1'
#
loop_
_entity.id
_entity.type
_entity.pdbx_description
1 polymer ?
#
loop_
_entity_poly.entity_id
_entity_poly.type
_entity_poly.pdbx_seq_one_letter_code
_entity_poly.pdbx_strand_id
1 'polypeptide(L)' 'GLADDFSAHSLRSGFVTEAARQNIPIGETMALTGHTSVTTVVGYFRSASAIGSKAARLLGEDT' A
#
# COMPACT_ATOMS: atom_id res chain seq x y z
N GLY A 1 3.18 -7.70 23.63
CA GLY A 1 3.77 -7.24 22.35
C GLY A 1 2.96 -7.85 21.23
N LEU A 2 2.88 -7.18 20.08
CA LEU A 2 2.37 -7.82 18.87
C LEU A 2 3.20 -9.10 18.64
N ALA A 3 2.55 -10.19 18.27
CA ALA A 3 3.19 -11.48 18.02
C ALA A 3 4.47 -11.27 17.18
N ASP A 4 5.54 -11.99 17.52
CA ASP A 4 6.92 -11.84 17.03
C ASP A 4 7.09 -11.92 15.49
N ASP A 5 5.99 -12.04 14.75
CA ASP A 5 5.92 -12.22 13.31
C ASP A 5 5.93 -10.90 12.51
N PHE A 6 5.72 -9.73 13.14
CA PHE A 6 5.70 -8.44 12.45
C PHE A 6 6.72 -7.45 13.00
N SER A 7 7.66 -7.03 12.15
CA SER A 7 8.55 -5.91 12.45
C SER A 7 7.82 -4.57 12.34
N ALA A 8 8.33 -3.55 13.04
CA ALA A 8 7.81 -2.18 12.90
C ALA A 8 7.81 -1.68 11.44
N HIS A 9 8.75 -2.18 10.63
CA HIS A 9 8.83 -1.86 9.22
C HIS A 9 7.68 -2.48 8.40
N SER A 10 7.32 -3.75 8.65
CA SER A 10 6.22 -4.42 7.94
C SER A 10 4.84 -3.85 8.32
N LEU A 11 4.68 -3.39 9.57
CA LEU A 11 3.45 -2.69 9.98
C LEU A 11 3.28 -1.36 9.26
N ARG A 12 4.36 -0.58 9.14
CA ARG A 12 4.32 0.70 8.43
C ARG A 12 4.04 0.50 6.94
N SER A 13 4.70 -0.45 6.29
CA SER A 13 4.47 -0.73 4.87
C SER A 13 3.06 -1.26 4.62
N GLY A 14 2.52 -2.09 5.52
CA GLY A 14 1.14 -2.53 5.52
C GLY A 14 0.16 -1.37 5.63
N PHE A 15 0.39 -0.43 6.55
CA PHE A 15 -0.43 0.76 6.69
C PHE A 15 -0.44 1.63 5.42
N VAL A 16 0.74 1.90 4.82
CA VAL A 16 0.82 2.70 3.58
C VAL A 16 0.06 2.02 2.43
N THR A 17 0.18 0.69 2.32
CA THR A 17 -0.52 -0.09 1.29
C THR A 17 -2.04 -0.04 1.48
N GLU A 18 -2.51 -0.08 2.73
CA GLU A 18 -3.94 -0.02 3.02
C GLU A 18 -4.52 1.39 2.80
N ALA A 19 -3.80 2.44 3.23
CA ALA A 19 -4.18 3.82 2.93
C ALA A 19 -4.32 4.05 1.41
N ALA A 20 -3.42 3.45 0.61
CA ALA A 20 -3.53 3.49 -0.84
C ALA A 20 -4.78 2.80 -1.39
N ARG A 21 -5.13 1.61 -0.87
CA ARG A 21 -6.35 0.90 -1.28
C ARG A 21 -7.62 1.67 -0.94
N GLN A 22 -7.62 2.36 0.20
CA GLN A 22 -8.74 3.19 0.67
C GLN A 22 -8.80 4.56 -0.02
N ASN A 23 -7.91 4.85 -0.97
CA ASN A 23 -7.80 6.14 -1.67
C ASN A 23 -7.60 7.34 -0.72
N ILE A 24 -6.90 7.13 0.39
CA ILE A 24 -6.49 8.24 1.27
C ILE A 24 -5.49 9.13 0.50
N PRO A 25 -5.62 10.46 0.55
CA PRO A 25 -4.68 11.35 -0.14
C PRO A 25 -3.22 11.07 0.24
N ILE A 26 -2.30 11.20 -0.73
CA ILE A 26 -0.87 10.93 -0.52
C ILE A 26 -0.29 11.82 0.59
N GLY A 27 -0.66 13.11 0.63
CA GLY A 27 -0.18 14.03 1.66
C GLY A 27 -0.61 13.62 3.08
N GLU A 28 -1.85 13.17 3.22
CA GLU A 28 -2.37 12.65 4.50
C GLU A 28 -1.68 11.34 4.89
N THR A 29 -1.51 10.42 3.93
CA THR A 29 -0.77 9.16 4.16
C THR A 29 0.67 9.42 4.61
N MET A 30 1.34 10.40 3.99
CA MET A 30 2.70 10.80 4.38
C MET A 30 2.74 11.36 5.80
N ALA A 31 1.78 12.22 6.16
CA ALA A 31 1.67 12.80 7.50
C ALA A 31 1.45 11.72 8.58
N LEU A 32 0.56 10.76 8.34
CA LEU A 32 0.24 9.66 9.27
C LEU A 32 1.40 8.67 9.47
N THR A 33 2.27 8.52 8.46
CA THR A 33 3.33 7.51 8.45
C THR A 33 4.74 8.06 8.64
N GLY A 34 4.88 9.39 8.67
CA GLY A 34 6.15 10.09 8.77
C GLY A 34 7.05 9.94 7.55
N HIS A 35 6.49 9.64 6.37
CA HIS A 35 7.27 9.57 5.14
C HIS A 35 7.58 10.96 4.61
N THR A 36 8.84 11.20 4.26
CA THR A 36 9.28 12.45 3.62
C THR A 36 9.45 12.31 2.11
N SER A 37 9.56 11.08 1.60
CA SER A 37 9.72 10.76 0.19
C SER A 37 8.37 10.47 -0.47
N VAL A 38 7.92 11.37 -1.34
CA VAL A 38 6.72 11.17 -2.17
C VAL A 38 6.90 9.95 -3.07
N THR A 39 8.08 9.77 -3.68
CA THR A 39 8.37 8.66 -4.60
C THR A 39 8.17 7.30 -3.94
N THR A 40 8.54 7.17 -2.66
CA THR A 40 8.34 5.95 -1.88
C THR A 40 6.85 5.65 -1.71
N VAL A 41 6.06 6.64 -1.29
CA VAL A 41 4.61 6.46 -1.08
C VAL A 41 3.87 6.21 -2.40
N VAL A 42 4.23 6.92 -3.47
CA VAL A 42 3.67 6.67 -4.82
C VAL A 42 3.94 5.24 -5.28
N GLY A 43 5.09 4.67 -4.96
CA GLY A 43 5.38 3.25 -5.23
C GLY A 43 4.34 2.31 -4.63
N TYR A 44 4.02 2.48 -3.35
CA TYR A 44 2.97 1.71 -2.68
C TYR A 44 1.59 1.92 -3.32
N PHE A 45 1.24 3.15 -3.70
CA PHE A 45 -0.03 3.44 -4.36
C PHE A 45 -0.16 2.71 -5.69
N ARG A 46 0.89 2.74 -6.51
CA ARG A 46 0.91 2.02 -7.79
C ARG A 46 0.76 0.51 -7.60
N SER A 47 1.46 -0.07 -6.63
CA SER A 47 1.35 -1.50 -6.30
C SER A 47 -0.04 -1.87 -5.80
N ALA A 48 -0.66 -1.04 -4.96
CA ALA A 48 -2.02 -1.25 -4.47
C ALA A 48 -3.05 -1.17 -5.61
N SER A 49 -2.94 -0.17 -6.49
CA SER A 49 -3.83 -0.01 -7.65
C SER A 49 -3.69 -1.12 -8.68
N ALA A 50 -2.50 -1.71 -8.83
CA ALA A 50 -2.27 -2.81 -9.77
C ALA A 50 -3.18 -4.02 -9.47
N ILE A 51 -3.40 -4.33 -8.18
CA ILE A 51 -4.24 -5.45 -7.73
C ILE A 51 -5.71 -5.26 -8.13
N GLY A 52 -6.24 -4.03 -8.09
CA GLY A 52 -7.63 -3.72 -8.48
C GLY A 52 -7.85 -3.45 -9.97
N SER A 53 -6.78 -3.44 -10.77
CA SER A 53 -6.84 -3.06 -12.18
C SER A 53 -7.63 -4.07 -13.02
N LYS A 54 -8.19 -3.62 -14.16
CA LYS A 54 -8.79 -4.53 -15.14
C LYS A 54 -7.77 -5.54 -15.67
N ALA A 55 -6.52 -5.10 -15.86
CA ALA A 55 -5.42 -5.95 -16.32
C ALA A 55 -5.13 -7.11 -15.35
N ALA A 56 -5.22 -6.89 -14.03
CA ALA A 56 -5.06 -7.95 -13.04
C ALA A 56 -6.13 -9.04 -13.13
N ARG A 57 -7.32 -8.75 -13.68
CA ARG A 57 -8.39 -9.73 -13.88
C ARG A 57 -8.24 -10.55 -15.17
N LEU A 58 -7.44 -10.10 -16.12
CA LEU A 58 -7.21 -10.80 -17.39
C LEU A 58 -6.50 -12.16 -17.23
N LEU A 59 -5.74 -12.35 -16.14
CA LEU A 59 -5.07 -13.62 -15.83
C LEU A 59 -5.93 -14.55 -14.96
N GLY A 60 -7.12 -14.12 -14.55
CA GLY A 60 -8.03 -14.88 -13.67
C GLY A 60 -9.28 -15.42 -14.36
N GLU A 61 -9.43 -15.23 -15.68
CA GLU A 61 -10.60 -15.65 -16.46
C GLU A 61 -10.36 -16.92 -17.31
N ASP A 62 -9.32 -17.69 -17.02
CA ASP A 62 -9.06 -19.01 -17.62
C ASP A 62 -9.18 -20.15 -16.57
N THR A 63 -10.37 -20.37 -15.99
CA THR A 63 -10.83 -21.65 -15.41
C THR A 63 -12.34 -21.68 -15.26
#